data_AF-A0A8S9QLD9-F1
#
_entry.id   AF-A0A8S9QLD9-F1
#
_cell.length_a   1.000
_cell.length_b   1.000
_cell.length_c   1.000
_cell.angle_alpha   90.00
_cell.angle_beta   90.00
_cell.angle_gamma   90.00
#
_symmetry.space_group_name_H-M   'P 1'
#
loop_
_entity.id
_entity.type
_entity.pdbx_description
1 polymer ?
#
loop_
_entity_poly.entity_id
_entity_poly.type
_entity_poly.pdbx_seq_one_letter_code
_entity_poly.pdbx_strand_id
1 'polypeptide(L)'
;MAQLNELTISSSSSSFLANSISNSLHSSFASTRISGFPKRRSDSKSKSLRLRCSFSPMETAKIKVVGVGGGGNNAVNRMISSGLQSVDFYAINTDSQALLQSSAQTPLQIGELLTRGLG
;
A
#
# COMPACT_ATOMS: atom_id res chain seq x y z
N MET A 1 9.03 60.25 4.22
CA MET A 1 10.39 60.59 4.68
C MET A 1 10.77 59.56 5.74
N ALA A 2 11.76 58.69 5.64
CA ALA A 2 12.64 58.10 4.62
C ALA A 2 12.94 56.70 5.23
N GLN A 3 12.81 55.56 4.55
CA GLN A 3 13.72 54.96 3.57
C GLN A 3 15.16 54.69 4.05
N LEU A 4 15.64 53.46 3.75
CA LEU A 4 17.02 52.90 3.68
C LEU A 4 17.59 52.25 4.97
N ASN A 5 18.36 51.15 4.98
CA ASN A 5 18.88 50.14 4.01
C ASN A 5 19.51 48.99 4.85
N GLU A 6 19.39 47.70 4.53
CA GLU A 6 20.11 46.87 3.54
C GLU A 6 21.61 46.58 3.83
N LEU A 7 21.93 45.30 4.07
CA LEU A 7 23.18 44.53 3.81
C LEU A 7 22.77 43.04 3.97
N THR A 8 22.64 42.15 2.98
CA THR A 8 23.44 41.75 1.80
C THR A 8 24.78 41.09 2.16
N ILE A 9 24.79 39.76 2.23
CA ILE A 9 25.90 38.92 1.74
C ILE A 9 25.29 37.76 0.91
N SER A 10 25.35 37.96 -0.40
CA SER A 10 25.38 36.98 -1.49
C SER A 10 26.42 35.88 -1.22
N SER A 11 26.17 34.59 -1.45
CA SER A 11 26.46 33.81 -2.68
C SER A 11 26.31 32.34 -2.22
N SER A 12 25.63 31.39 -2.88
CA SER A 12 25.92 30.90 -4.23
C SER A 12 24.79 29.98 -4.68
N SER A 13 24.45 30.12 -5.95
CA SER A 13 23.55 29.31 -6.75
C SER A 13 23.96 27.84 -6.85
N SER A 14 22.99 27.00 -7.23
CA SER A 14 23.08 25.91 -8.22
C SER A 14 22.98 24.44 -7.78
N SER A 15 22.00 23.80 -8.43
CA SER A 15 22.00 22.46 -9.04
C SER A 15 21.92 21.19 -8.18
N PHE A 16 20.73 20.58 -8.29
CA PHE A 16 20.55 19.17 -8.64
C PHE A 16 21.73 18.55 -9.40
N LEU A 17 22.48 17.63 -8.77
CA LEU A 17 23.25 16.55 -9.41
C LEU A 17 23.38 15.43 -8.36
N ALA A 18 22.69 14.30 -8.51
CA ALA A 18 23.21 13.12 -9.21
C ALA A 18 24.67 12.81 -8.84
N ASN A 19 24.86 11.95 -7.84
CA ASN A 19 26.12 11.23 -7.68
C ASN A 19 25.86 9.73 -7.78
N SER A 20 26.03 9.24 -9.01
CA SER A 20 26.45 7.88 -9.29
C SER A 20 27.90 7.73 -8.84
N ILE A 21 28.15 6.89 -7.84
CA ILE A 21 29.44 6.21 -7.74
C ILE A 21 29.18 4.75 -8.03
N SER A 22 29.47 4.42 -9.28
CA SER A 22 29.78 3.10 -9.78
C SER A 22 30.73 2.40 -8.81
N ASN A 23 30.41 1.18 -8.42
CA ASN A 23 31.41 0.12 -8.37
C ASN A 23 30.77 -1.16 -8.91
N SER A 24 31.26 -1.53 -10.08
CA SER A 24 31.06 -2.79 -10.76
C SER A 24 31.58 -3.95 -9.93
N LEU A 25 30.71 -4.91 -9.59
CA LEU A 25 31.07 -6.32 -9.63
C LEU A 25 29.90 -7.11 -10.22
N HIS A 26 30.20 -7.65 -11.39
CA HIS A 26 29.42 -8.57 -12.21
C HIS A 26 29.72 -9.99 -11.73
N SER A 27 28.70 -10.75 -11.34
CA SER A 27 28.71 -12.21 -11.54
C SER A 27 27.28 -12.74 -11.63
N SER A 28 26.82 -12.90 -12.86
CA SER A 28 26.16 -14.11 -13.36
C SER A 28 25.17 -14.81 -12.45
N PHE A 29 23.89 -14.44 -12.52
CA PHE A 29 22.82 -15.43 -12.45
C PHE A 29 22.06 -15.43 -13.76
N ALA A 30 22.39 -16.46 -14.53
CA ALA A 30 21.92 -16.70 -15.87
C ALA A 30 20.39 -16.79 -15.93
N SER A 31 19.88 -16.20 -17.00
CA SER A 31 18.64 -16.56 -17.67
C SER A 31 18.43 -18.09 -17.72
N THR A 32 17.64 -18.64 -16.80
CA THR A 32 17.02 -19.95 -17.02
C THR A 32 15.76 -19.74 -17.86
N ARG A 33 15.93 -19.79 -19.19
CA ARG A 33 14.82 -20.09 -20.10
C ARG A 33 14.34 -21.49 -19.77
N ILE A 34 13.17 -21.62 -19.14
CA ILE A 34 12.48 -22.91 -19.08
C ILE A 34 11.79 -23.09 -20.43
N SER A 35 12.54 -23.64 -21.38
CA SER A 35 12.02 -24.19 -22.62
C SER A 35 11.30 -25.51 -22.31
N GLY A 36 9.98 -25.55 -22.46
CA GLY A 36 9.23 -26.81 -22.50
C GLY A 36 7.92 -26.81 -21.72
N PHE A 37 6.94 -25.99 -22.13
CA PHE A 37 5.55 -26.27 -21.78
C PHE A 37 4.90 -27.14 -22.88
N PRO A 38 4.25 -28.27 -22.53
CA PRO A 38 3.67 -29.16 -23.51
C PRO A 38 2.45 -28.53 -24.18
N LYS A 39 2.38 -28.64 -25.51
CA LYS A 39 1.25 -28.25 -26.35
C LYS A 39 0.07 -29.17 -26.04
N ARG A 40 -0.97 -28.64 -25.38
CA ARG A 40 -2.19 -29.40 -25.03
C ARG A 40 -2.96 -29.75 -26.31
N ARG A 41 -3.21 -31.05 -26.51
CA ARG A 41 -3.93 -31.63 -27.66
C ARG A 41 -5.37 -31.13 -27.73
N SER A 42 -5.81 -30.82 -28.96
CA SER A 42 -7.20 -30.72 -29.37
C SER A 42 -7.86 -32.10 -29.34
N ASP A 43 -9.00 -32.22 -28.65
CA ASP A 43 -10.25 -32.77 -29.20
C ASP A 43 -11.22 -33.17 -28.10
N SER A 44 -12.39 -32.52 -28.10
CA SER A 44 -13.64 -33.06 -27.55
C SER A 44 -14.79 -32.28 -28.18
N LYS A 45 -15.52 -32.89 -29.12
CA LYS A 45 -16.82 -32.40 -29.61
C LYS A 45 -17.81 -32.39 -28.44
N SER A 46 -17.95 -31.28 -27.73
CA SER A 46 -19.02 -31.12 -26.75
C SER A 46 -20.32 -30.76 -27.46
N LYS A 47 -21.28 -31.69 -27.39
CA LYS A 47 -22.66 -31.49 -27.82
C LYS A 47 -23.24 -30.25 -27.12
N SER A 48 -23.86 -29.36 -27.89
CA SER A 48 -24.53 -28.14 -27.42
C SER A 48 -25.73 -28.50 -26.52
N LEU A 49 -25.48 -28.72 -25.24
CA LEU A 49 -26.52 -28.66 -24.21
C LEU A 49 -26.70 -27.19 -23.84
N ARG A 50 -27.89 -26.64 -24.12
CA ARG A 50 -28.30 -25.32 -23.65
C ARG A 50 -28.49 -25.38 -22.13
N LEU A 51 -27.39 -25.35 -21.38
CA LEU A 51 -27.41 -25.13 -19.94
C LEU A 51 -27.83 -23.69 -19.69
N ARG A 52 -29.10 -23.50 -19.31
CA ARG A 52 -29.51 -22.26 -18.64
C ARG A 52 -28.95 -22.32 -17.24
N CYS A 53 -27.73 -21.81 -17.07
CA CYS A 53 -27.19 -21.55 -15.75
C CYS A 53 -28.03 -20.45 -15.10
N SER A 54 -28.59 -20.73 -13.92
CA SER A 54 -29.15 -19.70 -13.05
C SER A 54 -28.00 -18.85 -12.54
N PHE A 55 -27.80 -17.68 -13.16
CA PHE A 55 -26.94 -16.64 -12.60
C PHE A 55 -27.65 -16.09 -11.37
N SER A 56 -27.51 -16.76 -10.23
CA SER A 56 -27.70 -16.11 -8.94
C SER A 56 -26.58 -15.08 -8.83
N PRO A 57 -26.86 -13.77 -8.74
CA PRO A 57 -25.82 -12.80 -8.50
C PRO A 57 -25.12 -13.22 -7.20
N MET A 58 -23.84 -13.62 -7.28
CA MET A 58 -23.05 -13.82 -6.07
C MET A 58 -23.03 -12.49 -5.34
N GLU A 59 -23.46 -12.49 -4.08
CA GLU A 59 -23.35 -11.31 -3.23
C GLU A 59 -21.88 -10.88 -3.22
N THR A 60 -21.64 -9.60 -3.53
CA THR A 60 -20.29 -9.04 -3.62
C THR A 60 -19.56 -9.24 -2.31
N ALA A 61 -18.31 -9.73 -2.36
CA ALA A 61 -17.51 -9.96 -1.16
C ALA A 61 -17.32 -8.65 -0.38
N LYS A 62 -17.63 -8.69 0.92
CA LYS A 62 -17.39 -7.56 1.85
C LYS A 62 -15.96 -7.68 2.36
N ILE A 63 -15.08 -6.76 1.93
CA ILE A 63 -13.67 -6.76 2.32
C ILE A 63 -13.47 -5.82 3.50
N LYS A 64 -12.82 -6.33 4.54
CA LYS A 64 -12.46 -5.56 5.74
C LYS A 64 -10.96 -5.65 5.96
N VAL A 65 -10.31 -4.51 6.17
CA VAL A 65 -8.88 -4.42 6.47
C VAL A 65 -8.71 -3.90 7.89
N VAL A 66 -7.95 -4.63 8.69
CA VAL A 66 -7.69 -4.31 10.09
C VAL A 66 -6.19 -4.05 10.26
N GLY A 67 -5.83 -2.80 10.54
CA GLY A 67 -4.48 -2.43 10.96
C GLY A 67 -4.35 -2.58 12.46
N VAL A 68 -3.31 -3.28 12.94
CA VAL A 68 -3.03 -3.43 14.37
C VAL A 68 -1.69 -2.78 14.71
N GLY A 69 -1.66 -2.00 15.80
CA GLY A 69 -0.45 -1.33 16.28
C GLY A 69 0.01 -0.15 15.40
N GLY A 70 1.18 0.41 15.71
CA GLY A 70 1.70 1.59 14.98
C GLY A 70 2.02 1.32 13.50
N GLY A 71 2.64 0.18 13.19
CA GLY A 71 2.95 -0.19 11.81
C GLY A 71 1.71 -0.49 10.97
N GLY A 72 0.73 -1.18 11.56
CA GLY A 72 -0.54 -1.50 10.92
C GLY A 72 -1.38 -0.25 10.63
N ASN A 73 -1.48 0.67 11.60
CA ASN A 73 -2.18 1.95 11.39
C ASN A 73 -1.52 2.79 10.28
N ASN A 74 -0.19 2.83 10.21
CA ASN A 74 0.51 3.52 9.12
C ASN A 74 0.22 2.87 7.75
N ALA A 75 0.15 1.55 7.67
CA ALA A 75 -0.22 0.85 6.44
C ALA A 75 -1.67 1.16 6.02
N VAL A 76 -2.61 1.14 6.97
CA VAL A 76 -4.01 1.51 6.72
C VAL A 76 -4.12 2.96 6.25
N ASN A 77 -3.38 3.89 6.86
CA ASN A 77 -3.37 5.29 6.42
C ASN A 77 -2.88 5.43 4.97
N ARG A 78 -1.85 4.67 4.56
CA ARG A 78 -1.40 4.63 3.16
C ARG A 78 -2.44 4.02 2.23
N MET A 79 -3.10 2.94 2.65
CA MET A 79 -4.17 2.30 1.89
C MET A 79 -5.33 3.26 1.63
N ILE A 80 -5.74 4.01 2.64
CA ILE A 80 -6.79 5.04 2.54
C ILE A 80 -6.33 6.20 1.66
N SER A 81 -5.10 6.69 1.87
CA SER A 81 -4.52 7.78 1.05
C SER A 81 -4.34 7.41 -0.41
N SER A 82 -4.10 6.11 -0.71
CA SER A 82 -4.03 5.60 -2.07
C SER A 82 -5.40 5.46 -2.75
N GLY A 83 -6.50 5.69 -2.02
CA GLY A 83 -7.85 5.66 -2.56
C GLY A 83 -8.40 4.27 -2.82
N LEU A 84 -8.01 3.27 -2.01
CA LEU A 84 -8.61 1.94 -2.08
C LEU A 84 -10.11 1.99 -1.75
N GLN A 85 -10.94 1.63 -2.73
CA GLN A 85 -12.41 1.65 -2.63
C GLN A 85 -12.97 0.28 -2.24
N SER A 86 -14.20 0.26 -1.74
CA SER A 86 -14.96 -0.96 -1.41
C SER A 86 -14.31 -1.82 -0.31
N VAL A 87 -13.55 -1.19 0.58
CA VAL A 87 -12.93 -1.82 1.74
C VAL A 87 -13.30 -1.05 3.00
N ASP A 88 -13.74 -1.77 4.03
CA ASP A 88 -13.95 -1.18 5.36
C ASP A 88 -12.62 -1.18 6.13
N PHE A 89 -12.18 -0.01 6.57
CA PHE A 89 -10.92 0.14 7.30
C PHE A 89 -11.13 0.26 8.81
N TYR A 90 -10.44 -0.60 9.55
CA TYR A 90 -10.39 -0.62 11.00
C TYR A 90 -8.95 -0.41 11.47
N ALA A 91 -8.77 0.40 12.51
CA ALA A 91 -7.48 0.60 13.17
C ALA A 91 -7.58 0.16 14.62
N ILE A 92 -6.67 -0.68 15.09
CA ILE A 92 -6.68 -1.23 16.44
C ILE A 92 -5.34 -0.96 17.10
N ASN A 93 -5.33 -0.32 18.26
CA ASN A 93 -4.08 -0.11 19.01
C ASN A 93 -4.34 -0.04 20.51
N THR A 94 -3.31 -0.28 21.31
CA THR A 94 -3.34 0.01 22.76
C THR A 94 -3.07 1.49 23.04
N ASP A 95 -2.28 2.12 22.17
CA ASP A 95 -1.95 3.53 22.23
C ASP A 95 -3.08 4.39 21.63
N SER A 96 -3.64 5.26 22.47
CA SER A 96 -4.68 6.23 22.14
C SER A 96 -4.19 7.31 21.17
N GLN A 97 -2.94 7.73 21.29
CA GLN A 97 -2.34 8.78 20.45
C GLN A 97 -2.23 8.33 19.00
N ALA A 98 -1.76 7.10 18.81
CA ALA A 98 -1.68 6.49 17.49
C ALA A 98 -3.05 6.26 16.83
N LEU A 99 -4.12 6.06 17.62
CA LEU A 99 -5.48 5.95 17.10
C LEU A 99 -6.06 7.30 16.70
N LEU A 100 -5.73 8.38 17.42
CA LEU A 100 -6.12 9.74 17.04
C LEU A 100 -5.48 10.19 15.71
N GLN A 101 -4.30 9.66 15.39
CA GLN A 101 -3.60 9.92 14.12
C GLN A 101 -4.03 8.98 12.97
N SER A 102 -4.87 7.98 13.25
CA SER A 102 -5.34 7.04 12.23
C SER A 102 -6.41 7.68 11.33
N SER A 103 -6.33 7.42 10.03
CA SER A 103 -7.33 7.83 9.03
C SER A 103 -8.45 6.80 8.85
N ALA A 104 -8.39 5.66 9.55
CA ALA A 104 -9.41 4.61 9.47
C ALA A 104 -10.79 5.08 9.94
N GLN A 105 -11.84 4.54 9.32
CA GLN A 105 -13.23 4.90 9.64
C GLN A 105 -13.64 4.46 11.05
N THR A 106 -13.06 3.36 11.55
CA THR A 106 -13.37 2.84 12.88
C THR A 106 -12.08 2.53 13.66
N PRO A 107 -11.54 3.51 14.40
CA PRO A 107 -10.46 3.27 15.36
C PRO A 107 -11.00 2.61 16.63
N LEU A 108 -10.27 1.62 17.15
CA LEU A 108 -10.62 0.86 18.34
C LEU A 108 -9.43 0.76 19.28
N GLN A 109 -9.59 1.32 20.48
CA GLN A 109 -8.59 1.22 21.54
C GLN A 109 -8.79 -0.08 22.32
N ILE A 110 -7.74 -0.89 22.39
CA ILE A 110 -7.71 -2.09 23.22
C ILE A 110 -6.89 -1.84 24.48
N GLY A 111 -7.20 -2.58 25.56
CA GLY A 111 -6.38 -2.55 26.77
C GLY A 111 -6.42 -1.23 27.53
N GLU A 112 -7.47 -0.41 27.39
CA GLU A 112 -7.60 0.88 28.09
C GLU A 112 -7.36 0.76 29.61
N LEU A 113 -7.90 -0.27 30.26
CA LEU A 113 -7.71 -0.51 31.70
C LEU A 113 -6.28 -0.95 32.07
N LEU A 114 -5.54 -1.53 31.12
CA LEU A 114 -4.21 -2.11 31.36
C LEU A 114 -3.09 -1.12 31.02
N THR A 115 -3.17 -0.48 29.86
CA THR A 115 -2.13 0.39 29.30
C THR A 115 -2.45 1.86 29.49
N ARG A 116 -3.68 2.19 29.89
CA ARG A 116 -4.18 3.57 30.04
C ARG A 116 -4.01 4.41 28.77
N GLY A 117 -3.98 3.75 27.61
CA GLY A 117 -3.82 4.42 26.32
C GLY A 117 -2.40 4.85 25.97
N LEU A 118 -1.38 4.30 26.64
CA LEU A 118 0.03 4.64 26.40
C LEU A 118 0.81 3.62 25.55
N GLY A 119 0.20 2.48 25.23
CA GLY A 119 0.90 1.38 24.56
C GLY A 119 1.07 0.16 25.44
#